data_AF-A0A8T7FSE0-F1
#
_entry.id   AF-A0A8T7FSE0-F1
#
_cell.length_a   1.000
_cell.length_b   1.000
_cell.length_c   1.000
_cell.angle_alpha   90.00
_cell.angle_beta   90.00
_cell.angle_gamma   90.00
#
_symmetry.space_group_name_H-M   'P 1'
#
loop_
_entity.id
_entity.type
_entity.pdbx_description
1 polymer ?
#
loop_
_entity_poly.entity_id
_entity_poly.type
_entity_poly.pdbx_seq_one_letter_code
_entity_poly.pdbx_strand_id
1 'polypeptide(L)'
;MPPPCAWGPLVQKHLWYEKASVVLASATMTTHGEFTYIRNTLDADEVDVLALGSPFDYESSTLLYVANDMPEPNAFNYQQVLDRTLIATAKATGGRMLVLFTSYAALKKTAQAITGPLAREDIFVYEQGEGASPNALLESFKTTDRAVLLGTRSFWEGVDVPGDALSVVVITKLPFEVPTDPIISARSELYEDSFNEYYLPEAILKFRQGFGRLIRTASGRGVVAILDRRVLTKQYGRMFLESLPPCTARQGPRREPCP
;
A
#
# COMPACT_ATOMS: atom_id res chain seq x y z
N MET A 1 11.74 6.21 -33.22
CA MET A 1 11.66 4.91 -32.50
C MET A 1 11.04 5.24 -31.16
N PRO A 2 9.87 4.68 -30.80
CA PRO A 2 9.28 4.96 -29.49
C PRO A 2 10.27 4.51 -28.41
N PRO A 3 10.40 5.25 -27.30
CA PRO A 3 11.29 4.86 -26.22
C PRO A 3 10.91 3.46 -25.73
N PRO A 4 11.88 2.60 -25.36
CA PRO A 4 11.68 1.17 -25.07
C PRO A 4 10.75 0.88 -23.87
N CYS A 5 10.08 1.88 -23.29
CA CYS A 5 9.18 1.76 -22.14
C CYS A 5 7.80 2.41 -22.35
N ALA A 6 7.48 2.95 -23.54
CA ALA A 6 6.15 3.49 -23.84
C ALA A 6 5.19 2.37 -24.26
N TRP A 7 4.18 2.10 -23.42
CA TRP A 7 3.18 1.05 -23.68
C TRP A 7 2.09 1.49 -24.66
N GLY A 8 1.76 2.78 -24.69
CA GLY A 8 0.70 3.34 -25.52
C GLY A 8 0.75 2.93 -27.00
N PRO A 9 1.89 3.07 -27.72
CA PRO A 9 1.98 2.66 -29.12
C PRO A 9 1.76 1.16 -29.36
N LEU A 10 2.15 0.30 -28.40
CA LEU A 10 1.90 -1.13 -28.47
C LEU A 10 0.43 -1.45 -28.22
N VAL A 11 -0.19 -0.79 -27.24
CA VAL A 11 -1.60 -0.96 -26.90
C VAL A 11 -2.48 -0.47 -28.06
N GLN A 12 -2.17 0.69 -28.65
CA GLN A 12 -2.82 1.19 -29.86
C GLN A 12 -2.80 0.17 -30.98
N LYS A 13 -1.60 -0.33 -31.31
CA LYS A 13 -1.41 -1.28 -32.41
C LYS A 13 -2.13 -2.61 -32.19
N HIS A 14 -2.14 -3.15 -30.97
CA HIS A 14 -2.58 -4.53 -30.72
C HIS A 14 -3.96 -4.66 -30.08
N LEU A 15 -4.47 -3.59 -29.48
CA LEU A 15 -5.75 -3.57 -28.79
C LEU A 15 -6.69 -2.54 -29.41
N TRP A 16 -6.34 -1.25 -29.38
CA TRP A 16 -7.27 -0.19 -29.78
C TRP A 16 -7.67 -0.25 -31.26
N TYR A 17 -6.72 -0.53 -32.16
CA TYR A 17 -6.99 -0.55 -33.61
C TYR A 17 -7.35 -1.94 -34.15
N GLU A 18 -7.13 -3.00 -33.38
CA GLU A 18 -7.33 -4.40 -33.83
C GLU A 18 -8.61 -5.04 -33.28
N LYS A 19 -9.11 -4.57 -32.12
CA LYS A 19 -10.28 -5.15 -31.47
C LYS A 19 -11.50 -4.26 -31.69
N ALA A 20 -12.63 -4.88 -32.01
CA ALA A 20 -13.91 -4.16 -32.18
C ALA A 20 -14.42 -3.51 -30.87
N SER A 21 -14.06 -4.08 -29.71
CA SER A 21 -14.38 -3.54 -28.39
C SER A 21 -13.37 -4.04 -27.37
N VAL A 22 -12.96 -3.17 -26.45
CA VAL A 22 -12.04 -3.49 -25.35
C VAL A 22 -12.61 -2.92 -24.05
N VAL A 23 -12.73 -3.76 -23.03
CA VAL A 23 -13.13 -3.33 -21.69
C VAL A 23 -11.95 -3.53 -20.75
N LEU A 24 -11.47 -2.43 -20.17
CA LEU A 24 -10.50 -2.45 -19.08
C LEU A 24 -11.23 -2.28 -17.76
N ALA A 25 -11.04 -3.21 -16.82
CA ALA A 25 -11.64 -3.15 -15.50
C ALA A 25 -10.60 -3.49 -14.43
N SER A 26 -10.49 -2.64 -13.42
CA SER A 26 -9.67 -2.89 -12.23
C SER A 26 -10.17 -2.06 -11.06
N ALA A 27 -9.98 -2.56 -9.83
CA ALA A 27 -10.41 -1.90 -8.59
C ALA A 27 -9.62 -0.60 -8.28
N THR A 28 -8.47 -0.40 -8.92
CA THR A 28 -7.59 0.75 -8.69
C THR A 28 -7.11 1.35 -10.00
N MET A 29 -8.02 1.81 -10.87
CA MET A 29 -7.64 2.51 -12.12
C MET A 29 -7.57 4.04 -11.96
N THR A 30 -8.21 4.58 -10.94
CA THR A 30 -8.34 6.02 -10.74
C THR A 30 -7.30 6.56 -9.77
N THR A 31 -6.72 7.72 -10.10
CA THR A 31 -5.97 8.57 -9.17
C THR A 31 -6.81 9.79 -8.85
N HIS A 32 -7.19 9.99 -7.59
CA HIS A 32 -8.09 11.08 -7.18
C HIS A 32 -9.43 11.11 -7.94
N GLY A 33 -9.98 9.94 -8.25
CA GLY A 33 -11.23 9.81 -9.02
C GLY A 33 -11.09 10.05 -10.53
N GLU A 34 -9.89 10.42 -11.00
CA GLU A 34 -9.61 10.66 -12.42
C GLU A 34 -8.91 9.48 -13.07
N PHE A 35 -9.15 9.29 -14.38
CA PHE A 35 -8.50 8.27 -15.22
C PHE A 35 -7.36 8.85 -16.07
N THR A 36 -6.98 10.10 -15.86
CA THR A 36 -5.99 10.84 -16.67
C THR A 36 -4.67 10.08 -16.79
N TYR A 37 -4.16 9.55 -15.68
CA TYR A 37 -2.90 8.81 -15.67
C TYR A 37 -2.93 7.55 -16.56
N ILE A 38 -3.97 6.72 -16.44
CA ILE A 38 -4.08 5.48 -17.22
C ILE A 38 -4.39 5.77 -18.70
N ARG A 39 -5.14 6.84 -18.99
CA ARG A 39 -5.40 7.30 -20.36
C ARG A 39 -4.11 7.69 -21.05
N ASN A 40 -3.30 8.53 -20.41
CA ASN A 40 -2.01 8.97 -20.95
C ASN A 40 -1.03 7.79 -21.07
N THR A 41 -1.03 6.87 -20.12
CA THR A 41 -0.12 5.70 -20.15
C THR A 41 -0.41 4.75 -21.32
N LEU A 42 -1.67 4.65 -21.73
CA LEU A 42 -2.14 3.71 -22.75
C LEU A 42 -2.46 4.37 -24.10
N ASP A 43 -2.20 5.67 -24.25
CA ASP A 43 -2.63 6.50 -25.39
C ASP A 43 -4.12 6.28 -25.73
N ALA A 44 -4.97 6.37 -24.72
CA ALA A 44 -6.41 6.12 -24.80
C ALA A 44 -7.20 7.44 -24.78
N ASP A 45 -7.24 8.12 -25.93
CA ASP A 45 -7.81 9.47 -26.07
C ASP A 45 -9.35 9.49 -26.09
N GLU A 46 -9.98 8.51 -26.75
CA GLU A 46 -11.45 8.41 -26.88
C GLU A 46 -11.99 7.18 -26.16
N VAL A 47 -12.03 7.23 -24.83
CA VAL A 47 -12.57 6.15 -24.00
C VAL A 47 -13.65 6.62 -23.04
N ASP A 48 -14.78 5.93 -23.07
CA ASP A 48 -15.79 6.04 -22.02
C ASP A 48 -15.21 5.55 -20.69
N VAL A 49 -15.45 6.30 -19.62
CA VAL A 49 -14.97 5.98 -18.29
C VAL A 49 -16.13 5.87 -17.32
N LEU A 50 -16.09 4.84 -16.49
CA LEU A 50 -17.06 4.61 -15.43
C LEU A 50 -16.32 4.28 -14.14
N ALA A 51 -16.38 5.20 -13.17
CA ALA A 51 -15.95 4.93 -11.82
C ALA A 51 -17.13 4.34 -11.04
N LEU A 52 -17.08 3.04 -10.76
CA LEU A 52 -18.01 2.40 -9.84
C LEU A 52 -17.47 2.52 -8.42
N GLY A 53 -18.36 2.85 -7.47
CA GLY A 53 -18.04 2.84 -6.05
C GLY A 53 -17.66 1.44 -5.56
N SER A 54 -17.05 1.38 -4.38
CA SER A 54 -16.79 0.09 -3.72
C SER A 54 -18.11 -0.58 -3.31
N PRO A 55 -18.25 -1.91 -3.49
CA PRO A 55 -19.37 -2.65 -2.91
C PRO A 55 -19.25 -2.82 -1.38
N PHE A 56 -18.12 -2.45 -0.79
CA PHE A 56 -17.84 -2.58 0.64
C PHE A 56 -18.10 -1.27 1.41
N ASP A 57 -18.71 -1.39 2.59
CA ASP A 57 -18.96 -0.28 3.52
C ASP A 57 -17.70 0.03 4.35
N TYR A 58 -16.78 0.78 3.74
CA TYR A 58 -15.54 1.23 4.40
C TYR A 58 -15.81 2.22 5.54
N GLU A 59 -16.92 2.95 5.52
CA GLU A 59 -17.24 3.99 6.50
C GLU A 59 -17.49 3.38 7.88
N SER A 60 -18.29 2.31 7.93
CA SER A 60 -18.61 1.60 9.17
C SER A 60 -17.60 0.53 9.56
N SER A 61 -16.77 0.07 8.61
CA SER A 61 -15.92 -1.11 8.79
C SER A 61 -14.42 -0.82 8.83
N THR A 62 -13.96 0.35 8.37
CA THR A 62 -12.54 0.73 8.41
C THR A 62 -12.30 1.96 9.25
N LEU A 63 -11.35 1.83 10.16
CA LEU A 63 -10.69 2.98 10.77
C LEU A 63 -9.35 3.24 10.09
N LEU A 64 -9.20 4.41 9.48
CA LEU A 64 -7.91 4.93 9.05
C LEU A 64 -7.27 5.71 10.21
N TYR A 65 -6.15 5.21 10.72
CA TYR A 65 -5.38 5.88 11.76
C TYR A 65 -4.09 6.47 11.18
N VAL A 66 -3.86 7.77 11.39
CA VAL A 66 -2.64 8.46 10.94
C VAL A 66 -1.84 8.94 12.14
N ALA A 67 -0.65 8.36 12.33
CA ALA A 67 0.23 8.75 13.43
C ALA A 67 0.87 10.12 13.17
N ASN A 68 0.66 11.08 14.08
CA ASN A 68 1.12 12.46 13.93
C ASN A 68 2.48 12.77 14.59
N ASP A 69 2.99 11.86 15.43
CA ASP A 69 4.24 12.01 16.18
C ASP A 69 5.38 11.12 15.66
N MET A 70 5.18 10.44 14.52
CA MET A 70 6.25 9.71 13.84
C MET A 70 7.33 10.68 13.35
N PRO A 71 8.63 10.35 13.48
CA PRO A 71 9.69 11.04 12.75
C PRO A 71 9.48 10.93 11.24
N GLU A 72 10.03 11.84 10.45
CA GLU A 72 10.04 11.64 8.99
C GLU A 72 10.88 10.40 8.62
N PRO A 73 10.57 9.70 7.52
CA PRO A 73 11.25 8.46 7.11
C PRO A 73 12.78 8.51 6.94
N ASN A 74 13.35 9.72 6.82
CA ASN A 74 14.78 10.02 6.68
C ASN A 74 15.47 10.37 8.02
N ALA A 75 14.71 10.51 9.11
CA ALA A 75 15.27 10.80 10.43
C ALA A 75 16.03 9.58 10.99
N PHE A 76 17.16 9.84 11.67
CA PHE A 76 18.03 8.80 12.24
C PHE A 76 17.30 7.85 13.21
N ASN A 77 16.36 8.39 14.01
CA ASN A 77 15.61 7.62 15.00
C ASN A 77 14.33 6.97 14.45
N TYR A 78 14.04 7.11 13.15
CA TYR A 78 12.81 6.62 12.54
C TYR A 78 12.61 5.12 12.76
N GLN A 79 13.65 4.31 12.48
CA GLN A 79 13.57 2.85 12.61
C GLN A 79 13.25 2.43 14.04
N GLN A 80 13.96 2.98 15.03
CA GLN A 80 13.73 2.67 16.44
C GLN A 80 12.31 3.04 16.91
N VAL A 81 11.79 4.17 16.41
CA VAL A 81 10.42 4.62 16.71
C VAL A 81 9.40 3.69 16.04
N LEU A 82 9.63 3.30 14.78
CA LEU A 82 8.81 2.34 14.06
C LEU A 82 8.73 1.01 14.82
N ASP A 83 9.86 0.40 15.17
CA ASP A 83 9.91 -0.90 15.85
C ASP A 83 9.10 -0.89 17.16
N ARG A 84 9.28 0.16 17.98
CA ARG A 84 8.53 0.33 19.24
C ARG A 84 7.02 0.47 19.00
N THR A 85 6.64 1.19 17.94
CA THR A 85 5.24 1.39 17.57
C THR A 85 4.63 0.08 17.12
N LEU A 86 5.31 -0.68 16.25
CA LEU A 86 4.85 -1.99 15.79
C LEU A 86 4.69 -2.98 16.93
N ILE A 87 5.63 -3.01 17.89
CA ILE A 87 5.51 -3.86 19.09
C ILE A 87 4.25 -3.48 19.89
N ALA A 88 4.03 -2.18 20.14
CA ALA A 88 2.86 -1.72 20.89
C ALA A 88 1.55 -2.06 20.18
N THR A 89 1.48 -1.81 18.86
CA THR A 89 0.31 -2.12 18.03
C THR A 89 0.04 -3.62 18.01
N ALA A 90 1.05 -4.46 17.75
CA ALA A 90 0.89 -5.91 17.73
C ALA A 90 0.42 -6.48 19.07
N LYS A 91 0.90 -5.93 20.19
CA LYS A 91 0.40 -6.31 21.53
C LYS A 91 -1.06 -5.94 21.73
N ALA A 92 -1.45 -4.71 21.34
CA ALA A 92 -2.81 -4.23 21.47
C ALA A 92 -3.81 -5.01 20.59
N THR A 93 -3.36 -5.51 19.44
CA THR A 93 -4.20 -6.20 18.45
C THR A 93 -4.13 -7.73 18.55
N GLY A 94 -3.31 -8.27 19.46
CA GLY A 94 -3.12 -9.71 19.60
C GLY A 94 -2.41 -10.36 18.41
N GLY A 95 -1.53 -9.63 17.74
CA GLY A 95 -0.69 -10.16 16.67
C GLY A 95 -1.26 -9.94 15.28
N ARG A 96 -2.57 -10.09 15.05
CA ARG A 96 -3.31 -10.10 13.74
C ARG A 96 -3.05 -8.89 12.83
N MET A 97 -1.83 -8.79 12.31
CA MET A 97 -1.30 -7.55 11.75
C MET A 97 -0.41 -7.84 10.53
N LEU A 98 -0.65 -7.10 9.45
CA LEU A 98 0.18 -7.06 8.26
C LEU A 98 0.93 -5.73 8.23
N VAL A 99 2.25 -5.78 8.09
CA VAL A 99 3.11 -4.60 8.02
C VAL A 99 3.73 -4.51 6.64
N LEU A 100 3.38 -3.45 5.92
CA LEU A 100 3.83 -3.20 4.56
C LEU A 100 5.05 -2.28 4.57
N PHE A 101 6.15 -2.81 4.06
CA PHE A 101 7.41 -2.12 3.86
C PHE A 101 7.63 -1.78 2.38
N THR A 102 8.44 -0.76 2.15
CA THR A 102 8.93 -0.38 0.81
C THR A 102 10.33 -0.92 0.52
N SER A 103 11.02 -1.54 1.49
CA SER A 103 12.33 -2.16 1.29
C SER A 103 12.57 -3.37 2.20
N TYR A 104 13.26 -4.39 1.66
CA TYR A 104 13.68 -5.58 2.42
C TYR A 104 14.64 -5.24 3.56
N ALA A 105 15.51 -4.25 3.36
CA ALA A 105 16.46 -3.82 4.39
C ALA A 105 15.76 -3.29 5.65
N ALA A 106 14.71 -2.48 5.50
CA ALA A 106 13.92 -1.98 6.63
C ALA A 106 13.10 -3.10 7.28
N LEU A 107 12.51 -3.98 6.47
CA LEU A 107 11.78 -5.16 6.94
C LEU A 107 12.67 -6.04 7.82
N LYS A 108 13.84 -6.45 7.33
CA LYS A 108 14.76 -7.33 8.05
C LYS A 108 15.26 -6.73 9.37
N LYS A 109 15.59 -5.43 9.37
CA LYS A 109 15.96 -4.71 10.60
C LYS A 109 14.82 -4.72 11.62
N THR A 110 13.60 -4.46 11.16
CA THR A 110 12.41 -4.49 12.01
C THR A 110 12.19 -5.90 12.57
N ALA A 111 12.22 -6.93 11.73
CA ALA A 111 12.02 -8.32 12.13
C ALA A 111 12.97 -8.71 13.27
N GLN A 112 14.27 -8.42 13.11
CA GLN A 112 15.28 -8.66 14.14
C GLN A 112 14.96 -7.95 15.46
N ALA A 113 14.44 -6.72 15.40
CA ALA A 113 14.12 -5.92 16.58
C ALA A 113 12.85 -6.37 17.30
N ILE A 114 11.81 -6.80 16.57
CA ILE A 114 10.48 -7.08 17.12
C ILE A 114 10.25 -8.54 17.49
N THR A 115 10.94 -9.50 16.85
CA THR A 115 10.70 -10.94 17.05
C THR A 115 10.88 -11.37 18.50
N GLY A 116 11.98 -10.97 19.16
CA GLY A 116 12.23 -11.30 20.56
C GLY A 116 11.16 -10.73 21.52
N PRO A 117 10.88 -9.42 21.48
CA PRO A 117 9.82 -8.80 22.28
C PRO A 117 8.42 -9.38 22.06
N LEU A 118 8.06 -9.75 20.82
CA LEU A 118 6.74 -10.28 20.49
C LEU A 118 6.60 -11.77 20.83
N ALA A 119 7.68 -12.55 20.71
CA ALA A 119 7.69 -13.95 21.14
C ALA A 119 7.39 -14.11 22.65
N ARG A 120 7.75 -13.12 23.48
CA ARG A 120 7.39 -13.11 24.92
C ARG A 120 5.91 -12.90 25.20
N GLU A 121 5.14 -12.48 24.20
CA GLU A 121 3.70 -12.22 24.26
C GLU A 121 2.91 -13.26 23.44
N ASP A 122 3.57 -14.38 23.10
CA ASP A 122 3.05 -15.44 22.23
C ASP A 122 2.55 -14.91 20.87
N ILE A 123 3.27 -13.94 20.31
CA ILE A 123 3.01 -13.39 18.97
C ILE A 123 4.16 -13.80 18.05
N PHE A 124 3.84 -14.58 17.02
CA PHE A 124 4.79 -15.01 15.99
C PHE A 124 5.05 -13.89 14.98
N VAL A 125 6.28 -13.85 14.44
CA VAL A 125 6.66 -12.88 13.40
C VAL A 125 7.07 -13.64 12.16
N TYR A 126 6.33 -13.41 11.07
CA TYR A 126 6.64 -13.91 9.75
C TYR A 126 7.32 -12.81 8.94
N GLU A 127 8.51 -13.08 8.42
CA GLU A 127 9.23 -12.15 7.54
C GLU A 127 9.26 -12.66 6.10
N GLN A 128 8.94 -11.78 5.15
CA GLN A 128 9.18 -12.06 3.74
C GLN A 128 10.68 -11.93 3.43
N GLY A 129 11.35 -13.06 3.23
CA GLY A 129 12.71 -13.11 2.70
C GLY A 129 12.78 -12.95 1.17
N GLU A 130 13.97 -12.67 0.64
CA GLU A 130 14.22 -12.68 -0.81
C GLU A 130 14.00 -14.10 -1.36
N GLY A 131 13.07 -14.24 -2.32
CA GLY A 131 12.71 -15.53 -2.92
C GLY A 131 11.69 -16.38 -2.14
N ALA A 132 11.23 -15.92 -0.98
CA ALA A 132 10.15 -16.59 -0.26
C ALA A 132 8.82 -16.48 -1.01
N SER A 133 8.08 -17.58 -1.13
CA SER A 133 6.73 -17.57 -1.73
C SER A 133 5.77 -16.78 -0.84
N PRO A 134 5.22 -15.63 -1.31
CA PRO A 134 4.28 -14.83 -0.53
C PRO A 134 3.05 -15.64 -0.10
N ASN A 135 2.60 -16.55 -0.97
CA ASN A 135 1.44 -17.42 -0.69
C ASN A 135 1.73 -18.41 0.43
N ALA A 136 2.90 -19.05 0.45
CA ALA A 136 3.25 -19.99 1.53
C ALA A 136 3.36 -19.28 2.88
N LEU A 137 3.90 -18.05 2.88
CA LEU A 137 4.00 -17.23 4.08
C LEU A 137 2.61 -16.81 4.60
N LEU A 138 1.69 -16.51 3.68
CA LEU A 138 0.30 -16.24 4.03
C LEU A 138 -0.41 -17.44 4.60
N GLU A 139 -0.27 -18.64 4.02
CA GLU A 139 -0.87 -19.85 4.58
C GLU A 139 -0.37 -20.12 6.02
N SER A 140 0.91 -19.87 6.28
CA SER A 140 1.47 -19.98 7.63
C SER A 140 0.90 -18.94 8.58
N PHE A 141 0.75 -17.69 8.12
CA PHE A 141 0.11 -16.62 8.88
C PHE A 141 -1.36 -16.95 9.20
N LYS A 142 -2.11 -17.49 8.23
CA LYS A 142 -3.53 -17.84 8.37
C LYS A 142 -3.79 -18.89 9.46
N THR A 143 -2.88 -19.85 9.60
CA THR A 143 -3.03 -20.94 10.57
C THR A 143 -2.55 -20.54 11.98
N THR A 144 -2.01 -19.34 12.14
CA THR A 144 -1.46 -18.84 13.41
C THR A 144 -2.33 -17.72 13.97
N ASP A 145 -2.98 -17.97 15.10
CA ASP A 145 -3.96 -17.04 15.69
C ASP A 145 -3.36 -15.67 16.07
N ARG A 146 -2.11 -15.68 16.55
CA ARG A 146 -1.38 -14.49 17.01
C ARG A 146 -0.09 -14.33 16.21
N ALA A 147 -0.17 -13.67 15.06
CA ALA A 147 0.96 -13.51 14.18
C ALA A 147 1.01 -12.14 13.51
N VAL A 148 2.21 -11.57 13.42
CA VAL A 148 2.54 -10.38 12.63
C VAL A 148 3.24 -10.81 11.35
N LEU A 149 2.74 -10.37 10.21
CA LEU A 149 3.34 -10.61 8.90
C LEU A 149 4.02 -9.35 8.38
N LEU A 150 5.32 -9.43 8.10
CA LEU A 150 6.09 -8.36 7.50
C LEU A 150 6.28 -8.65 6.01
N GLY A 151 5.79 -7.76 5.15
CA GLY A 151 5.81 -7.92 3.70
C GLY A 151 6.34 -6.69 2.97
N THR A 152 6.90 -6.90 1.78
CA THR A 152 7.33 -5.85 0.84
C THR A 152 6.41 -5.81 -0.40
N ARG A 153 6.91 -5.36 -1.57
CA ARG A 153 6.15 -5.11 -2.82
C ARG A 153 5.17 -6.24 -3.18
N SER A 154 5.54 -7.51 -3.03
CA SER A 154 4.65 -8.64 -3.37
C SER A 154 3.33 -8.65 -2.59
N PHE A 155 3.36 -8.15 -1.34
CA PHE A 155 2.17 -8.05 -0.50
C PHE A 155 1.27 -6.86 -0.84
N TRP A 156 1.77 -5.89 -1.62
CA TRP A 156 0.96 -4.77 -2.13
C TRP A 156 0.10 -5.19 -3.32
N GLU A 157 0.65 -6.02 -4.23
CA GLU A 157 0.10 -6.22 -5.57
C GLU A 157 -0.61 -7.58 -5.74
N GLY A 158 -0.15 -8.66 -5.10
CA GLY A 158 -0.42 -10.01 -5.61
C GLY A 158 -1.09 -11.04 -4.70
N VAL A 159 -1.46 -10.70 -3.46
CA VAL A 159 -1.82 -11.74 -2.46
C VAL A 159 -3.16 -11.55 -1.76
N ASP A 160 -3.92 -12.63 -1.66
CA ASP A 160 -5.21 -12.63 -0.96
C ASP A 160 -5.02 -12.84 0.55
N VAL A 161 -5.16 -11.74 1.30
CA VAL A 161 -5.09 -11.74 2.77
C VAL A 161 -6.52 -11.84 3.32
N PRO A 162 -6.84 -12.84 4.16
CA PRO A 162 -8.19 -13.04 4.64
C PRO A 162 -8.54 -12.00 5.71
N GLY A 163 -9.73 -11.41 5.58
CA GLY A 163 -10.23 -10.35 6.46
C GLY A 163 -10.39 -10.76 7.92
N ASP A 164 -10.69 -12.03 8.22
CA ASP A 164 -10.96 -12.46 9.61
C ASP A 164 -9.67 -12.69 10.43
N ALA A 165 -8.56 -13.02 9.76
CA ALA A 165 -7.25 -13.21 10.39
C ALA A 165 -6.47 -11.89 10.50
N LEU A 166 -6.92 -10.84 9.81
CA LEU A 166 -6.22 -9.57 9.69
C LEU A 166 -7.05 -8.43 10.28
N SER A 167 -6.65 -7.97 11.47
CA SER A 167 -7.30 -6.84 12.14
C SER A 167 -6.67 -5.49 11.78
N VAL A 168 -5.36 -5.48 11.49
CA VAL A 168 -4.60 -4.26 11.26
C VAL A 168 -3.67 -4.38 10.05
N VAL A 169 -3.74 -3.40 9.15
CA VAL A 169 -2.73 -3.17 8.11
C VAL A 169 -1.93 -1.94 8.48
N VAL A 170 -0.61 -2.07 8.56
CA VAL A 170 0.29 -0.96 8.86
C VAL A 170 1.08 -0.61 7.61
N ILE A 171 0.92 0.62 7.14
CA ILE A 171 1.70 1.21 6.07
C ILE A 171 2.84 1.99 6.70
N THR A 172 4.05 1.43 6.64
CA THR A 172 5.21 2.05 7.28
C THR A 172 5.65 3.31 6.56
N LYS A 173 5.69 3.29 5.22
CA LYS A 173 6.11 4.42 4.37
C LYS A 173 5.21 4.51 3.15
N LEU A 174 5.00 5.73 2.65
CA LEU A 174 4.35 5.95 1.36
C LEU A 174 5.14 5.23 0.24
N PRO A 175 4.46 4.46 -0.63
CA PRO A 175 5.09 3.52 -1.56
C PRO A 175 5.60 4.20 -2.84
N PHE A 176 6.45 5.21 -2.68
CA PHE A 176 7.15 5.82 -3.81
C PHE A 176 8.19 4.86 -4.40
N GLU A 177 8.31 4.88 -5.73
CA GLU A 177 9.33 4.12 -6.44
C GLU A 177 10.73 4.68 -6.18
N VAL A 178 11.74 3.80 -6.33
CA VAL A 178 13.14 4.17 -6.15
C VAL A 178 13.66 4.80 -7.44
N PRO A 179 14.09 6.08 -7.45
CA PRO A 179 14.53 6.74 -8.67
C PRO A 179 15.77 6.13 -9.32
N THR A 180 16.61 5.45 -8.53
CA THR A 180 17.84 4.80 -9.03
C THR A 180 17.58 3.49 -9.77
N ASP A 181 16.34 2.99 -9.80
CA ASP A 181 15.99 1.83 -10.63
C ASP A 181 16.04 2.26 -12.11
N PRO A 182 16.82 1.56 -12.97
CA PRO A 182 17.02 1.98 -14.36
C PRO A 182 15.73 2.06 -15.18
N ILE A 183 14.75 1.19 -14.92
CA ILE A 183 13.47 1.18 -15.63
C ILE A 183 12.62 2.35 -15.17
N ILE A 184 12.59 2.62 -13.86
CA ILE A 184 11.87 3.76 -13.29
C ILE A 184 12.47 5.08 -13.78
N SER A 185 13.80 5.19 -13.81
CA SER A 185 14.52 6.37 -14.33
C SER A 185 14.14 6.63 -15.80
N ALA A 186 14.27 5.61 -16.65
CA ALA A 186 13.95 5.74 -18.08
C ALA A 186 12.48 6.12 -18.35
N ARG A 187 11.55 5.68 -17.51
CA ARG A 187 10.14 6.09 -17.59
C ARG A 187 9.91 7.50 -17.09
N SER A 188 10.58 7.90 -16.01
CA SER A 188 10.44 9.24 -15.44
C SER A 188 10.92 10.34 -16.39
N GLU A 189 11.91 10.05 -17.23
CA GLU A 189 12.43 10.96 -18.27
C GLU A 189 11.41 11.30 -19.37
N LEU A 190 10.29 10.57 -19.46
CA LEU A 190 9.23 10.84 -20.43
C LEU A 190 8.30 11.99 -20.02
N TYR A 191 8.45 12.51 -18.80
CA TYR A 191 7.57 13.52 -18.21
C TYR A 191 8.37 14.77 -17.82
N GLU A 192 7.81 15.96 -18.04
CA GLU A 192 8.44 17.22 -17.64
C GLU A 192 8.45 17.37 -16.11
N ASP A 193 7.31 17.11 -15.46
CA ASP A 193 7.20 16.99 -14.01
C ASP A 193 7.02 15.52 -13.59
N SER A 194 8.12 14.77 -13.66
CA SER A 194 8.13 13.34 -13.30
C SER A 194 7.57 13.03 -11.90
N PHE A 195 7.64 13.97 -10.95
CA PHE A 195 7.10 13.75 -9.62
C PHE A 195 5.58 13.72 -9.63
N ASN A 196 4.95 14.77 -10.18
CA ASN A 196 3.50 14.90 -10.18
C ASN A 196 2.81 14.04 -11.26
N GLU A 197 3.49 13.80 -12.38
CA GLU A 197 2.90 13.09 -13.53
C GLU A 197 3.12 11.57 -13.49
N TYR A 198 4.15 11.10 -12.76
CA TYR A 198 4.50 9.67 -12.72
C TYR A 198 4.63 9.13 -11.30
N TYR A 199 5.57 9.64 -10.49
CA TYR A 199 5.86 9.06 -9.17
C TYR A 199 4.67 9.11 -8.20
N LEU A 200 3.97 10.24 -8.16
CA LEU A 200 2.84 10.44 -7.26
C LEU A 200 1.61 9.59 -7.67
N PRO A 201 1.16 9.60 -8.94
CA PRO A 201 0.12 8.68 -9.42
C PRO A 201 0.42 7.21 -9.11
N GLU A 202 1.62 6.72 -9.44
CA GLU A 202 2.03 5.33 -9.17
C GLU A 202 1.98 5.01 -7.67
N ALA A 203 2.50 5.91 -6.83
CA ALA A 203 2.47 5.72 -5.38
C ALA A 203 1.03 5.69 -4.84
N ILE A 204 0.13 6.52 -5.35
CA ILE A 204 -1.29 6.53 -4.97
C ILE A 204 -1.97 5.21 -5.36
N LEU A 205 -1.70 4.71 -6.58
CA LEU A 205 -2.25 3.44 -7.05
C LEU A 205 -1.82 2.28 -6.15
N LYS A 206 -0.52 2.18 -5.85
CA LYS A 206 0.01 1.17 -4.92
C LYS A 206 -0.55 1.33 -3.52
N PHE A 207 -0.66 2.57 -3.04
CA PHE A 207 -1.23 2.87 -1.74
C PHE A 207 -2.68 2.36 -1.61
N ARG A 208 -3.52 2.63 -2.62
CA ARG A 208 -4.89 2.11 -2.69
C ARG A 208 -4.93 0.57 -2.70
N GLN A 209 -4.01 -0.08 -3.41
CA GLN A 209 -3.92 -1.54 -3.41
C GLN A 209 -3.56 -2.10 -2.03
N GLY A 210 -2.64 -1.45 -1.31
CA GLY A 210 -2.29 -1.80 0.07
C GLY A 210 -3.46 -1.61 1.04
N PHE A 211 -4.19 -0.50 0.92
CA PHE A 211 -5.40 -0.23 1.71
C PHE A 211 -6.50 -1.28 1.48
N GLY A 212 -6.70 -1.69 0.22
CA GLY A 212 -7.68 -2.71 -0.15
C GLY A 212 -7.40 -4.12 0.40
N ARG A 213 -6.24 -4.37 1.02
CA ARG A 213 -5.92 -5.67 1.64
C ARG A 213 -6.69 -5.92 2.94
N LEU A 214 -7.16 -4.87 3.61
CA LEU A 214 -7.84 -5.00 4.90
C LEU A 214 -9.27 -5.55 4.76
N ILE A 215 -10.03 -5.08 3.77
CA ILE A 215 -11.44 -5.42 3.62
C ILE A 215 -11.70 -6.09 2.27
N ARG A 216 -12.07 -7.37 2.35
CA ARG A 216 -12.59 -8.16 1.23
C ARG A 216 -13.98 -8.77 1.50
N THR A 217 -14.49 -8.65 2.72
CA THR A 217 -15.79 -9.18 3.13
C THR A 217 -16.64 -8.07 3.74
N ALA A 218 -17.96 -8.10 3.50
CA ALA A 218 -18.90 -7.06 3.94
C ALA A 218 -19.01 -6.90 5.47
N SER A 219 -18.47 -7.84 6.25
CA SER A 219 -18.52 -7.88 7.71
C SER A 219 -17.17 -7.61 8.39
N GLY A 220 -16.08 -7.52 7.63
CA GLY A 220 -14.73 -7.40 8.17
C GLY A 220 -14.48 -6.00 8.72
N ARG A 221 -14.20 -5.88 10.02
CA ARG A 221 -13.75 -4.63 10.65
C ARG A 221 -12.24 -4.62 10.79
N GLY A 222 -11.61 -3.49 10.54
CA GLY A 222 -10.17 -3.38 10.75
C GLY A 222 -9.64 -1.95 10.76
N VAL A 223 -8.34 -1.86 11.05
CA VAL A 223 -7.60 -0.60 11.13
C VAL A 223 -6.52 -0.55 10.06
N VAL A 224 -6.47 0.52 9.29
CA VAL A 224 -5.29 0.86 8.49
C VAL A 224 -4.51 1.93 9.22
N ALA A 225 -3.29 1.62 9.69
CA ALA A 225 -2.43 2.58 10.35
C ALA A 225 -1.33 3.09 9.41
N ILE A 226 -1.29 4.39 9.17
CA ILE A 226 -0.21 5.05 8.42
C ILE A 226 0.82 5.59 9.40
N LEU A 227 2.05 5.11 9.30
CA LEU A 227 3.18 5.54 10.14
C LEU A 227 4.16 6.48 9.41
N ASP A 228 3.75 7.02 8.26
CA ASP A 228 4.50 8.00 7.48
C ASP A 228 3.95 9.42 7.69
N ARG A 229 4.69 10.23 8.44
CA ARG A 229 4.30 11.62 8.73
C ARG A 229 4.15 12.49 7.49
N ARG A 230 4.75 12.12 6.35
CA ARG A 230 4.65 12.89 5.09
C ARG A 230 3.21 13.01 4.58
N VAL A 231 2.33 12.07 4.94
CA VAL A 231 0.91 12.15 4.58
C VAL A 231 0.22 13.37 5.20
N LEU A 232 0.75 13.88 6.31
CA LEU A 232 0.25 15.08 7.00
C LEU A 232 1.06 16.33 6.68
N THR A 233 2.38 16.20 6.49
CA THR A 233 3.28 17.36 6.40
C THR A 233 3.56 17.83 4.96
N LYS A 234 3.39 16.97 3.96
CA LYS A 234 3.67 17.31 2.55
C LYS A 234 2.38 17.65 1.82
N GLN A 235 2.45 18.58 0.88
CA GLN A 235 1.29 19.03 0.10
C GLN A 235 0.59 17.87 -0.63
N TYR A 236 1.38 16.96 -1.22
CA TYR A 236 0.86 15.76 -1.89
C TYR A 236 0.19 14.75 -0.94
N GLY A 237 0.41 14.85 0.38
CA GLY A 237 -0.11 13.90 1.36
C GLY A 237 -1.64 13.83 1.35
N ARG A 238 -2.29 14.97 1.10
CA ARG A 238 -3.75 15.06 0.95
C ARG A 238 -4.28 14.16 -0.16
N MET A 239 -3.56 14.06 -1.28
CA MET A 239 -3.97 13.27 -2.43
C MET A 239 -4.02 11.77 -2.11
N PHE A 240 -3.17 11.27 -1.21
CA PHE A 240 -3.26 9.88 -0.73
C PHE A 240 -4.56 9.64 0.04
N LEU A 241 -4.91 10.54 0.97
CA LEU A 241 -6.12 10.40 1.80
C LEU A 241 -7.39 10.55 0.97
N GLU A 242 -7.44 11.54 0.07
CA GLU A 242 -8.57 11.79 -0.83
C GLU A 242 -8.71 10.68 -1.88
N SER A 243 -7.65 9.93 -2.16
CA SER A 243 -7.73 8.77 -3.04
C SER A 243 -8.37 7.56 -2.37
N LEU A 244 -8.64 7.55 -1.07
CA LEU A 244 -9.26 6.41 -0.39
C LEU A 244 -10.79 6.48 -0.47
N PRO A 245 -11.49 5.33 -0.45
CA PRO A 245 -12.94 5.34 -0.24
C PRO A 245 -13.28 6.00 1.11
N PRO A 246 -14.50 6.58 1.26
CA PRO A 246 -14.95 7.17 2.51
C PRO A 246 -14.79 6.17 3.66
N CYS A 247 -14.00 6.54 4.67
CA CYS A 247 -13.73 5.75 5.86
C CYS A 247 -13.63 6.66 7.08
N THR A 248 -13.83 6.09 8.27
CA THR A 248 -13.62 6.85 9.50
C THR A 248 -12.12 7.13 9.66
N ALA A 249 -11.72 8.40 9.63
CA ALA A 249 -10.32 8.80 9.80
C ALA A 249 -10.07 9.39 11.20
N ARG A 250 -8.95 9.00 11.80
CA ARG A 250 -8.45 9.54 13.07
C ARG A 250 -6.97 9.84 12.96
N GLN A 251 -6.57 10.95 13.58
CA GLN A 251 -5.18 11.37 13.69
C GLN A 251 -4.83 11.46 15.17
N GLY A 252 -3.70 10.88 15.57
CA GLY A 252 -3.28 10.88 16.96
C GLY A 252 -1.82 10.49 17.15
N PRO A 253 -1.30 10.59 18.39
CA PRO A 253 0.02 10.11 18.74
C PRO A 253 0.06 8.58 18.80
N ARG A 254 1.16 7.96 18.37
CA ARG A 254 1.37 6.51 18.31
C ARG A 254 1.14 5.70 19.60
N ARG A 255 0.99 6.37 20.74
CA ARG A 255 0.78 5.76 22.08
C ARG A 255 -0.68 5.78 22.53
N GLU A 256 -1.55 6.52 21.86
CA GLU A 256 -2.97 6.43 22.17
C GLU A 256 -3.51 5.11 21.62
N PRO A 257 -4.11 4.26 22.46
CA PRO A 257 -4.83 3.11 21.94
C PRO A 257 -5.89 3.62 21.00
N CYS A 258 -5.94 3.03 19.79
CA CYS A 258 -7.10 3.15 18.94
C CYS A 258 -8.34 2.81 19.80
N PRO A 259 -9.29 3.74 19.96
CA PRO A 259 -10.47 3.51 20.80
C PRO A 259 -11.36 2.39 20.25
#